data_AF-A0A263DE96-F1
#
_entry.id   AF-A0A263DE96-F1
#
_cell.length_a   1.000
_cell.length_b   1.000
_cell.length_c   1.000
_cell.angle_alpha   90.00
_cell.angle_beta   90.00
_cell.angle_gamma   90.00
#
_symmetry.space_group_name_H-M   'P 1'
#
loop_
_entity.id
_entity.type
_entity.pdbx_description
1 polymer ?
#
loop_
_entity_poly.entity_id
_entity_poly.type
_entity_poly.pdbx_seq_one_letter_code
_entity_poly.pdbx_strand_id
1 'polypeptide(L)'
;MDAVRQLASVRGLAAEDLERIDLRVHPLVLELTGRTEPGTGLGGKFSVGFACAIALIEGTAGEHQFTEANVADPRVRDLMARITPVASSEIDHTEAVAVGHTRDGRRIEVVVEHATGTPQNRITDSELAAKFHGLADPVLGAAQAAELDAAVWKVAELDDLTQLVELASLR
;
A
#
# COMPACT_ATOMS: atom_id res chain seq x y z
N MET A 1 2.89 0.69 5.86
CA MET A 1 1.82 -0.18 5.34
C MET A 1 2.16 -1.65 5.58
N ASP A 2 3.29 -2.15 5.10
CA ASP A 2 3.70 -3.56 5.24
C ASP A 2 3.62 -4.11 6.66
N ALA A 3 4.21 -3.41 7.64
CA ALA A 3 4.19 -3.84 9.04
C ALA A 3 2.75 -3.98 9.57
N VAL A 4 1.85 -3.07 9.19
CA VAL A 4 0.43 -3.10 9.60
C VAL A 4 -0.33 -4.22 8.87
N ARG A 5 -0.03 -4.47 7.59
CA ARG A 5 -0.64 -5.57 6.83
C ARG A 5 -0.22 -6.94 7.35
N GLN A 6 1.05 -7.06 7.75
CA GLN A 6 1.58 -8.26 8.39
C GLN A 6 0.95 -8.52 9.75
N LEU A 7 0.53 -7.49 10.52
CA LEU A 7 -0.28 -7.70 11.74
C LEU A 7 -1.56 -8.49 11.47
N ALA A 8 -2.30 -8.15 10.40
CA ALA A 8 -3.51 -8.89 10.03
C ALA A 8 -3.22 -10.33 9.59
N SER A 9 -2.06 -10.56 8.96
CA SER A 9 -1.61 -11.89 8.54
C SER A 9 -1.28 -12.79 9.74
N VAL A 10 -0.88 -12.21 10.87
CA VAL A 10 -0.65 -12.96 12.10
C VAL A 10 -2.00 -13.41 12.68
N ARG A 11 -2.34 -14.68 12.46
CA ARG A 11 -3.54 -15.36 12.98
C ARG A 11 -4.88 -14.85 12.44
N GLY A 12 -4.90 -14.14 11.31
CA GLY A 12 -6.12 -13.67 10.67
C GLY A 12 -6.86 -12.60 11.48
N LEU A 13 -6.11 -11.71 12.13
CA LEU A 13 -6.70 -10.61 12.90
C LEU A 13 -7.42 -9.63 11.97
N ALA A 14 -8.65 -9.30 12.34
CA ALA A 14 -9.43 -8.26 11.69
C ALA A 14 -9.20 -6.90 12.36
N ALA A 15 -9.62 -5.83 11.70
CA ALA A 15 -9.54 -4.47 12.23
C ALA A 15 -10.25 -4.33 13.57
N GLU A 16 -11.34 -5.08 13.76
CA GLU A 16 -12.19 -5.04 14.94
C GLU A 16 -11.51 -5.67 16.16
N ASP A 17 -10.58 -6.61 15.95
CA ASP A 17 -9.85 -7.30 17.02
C ASP A 17 -8.77 -6.42 17.67
N LEU A 18 -8.35 -5.36 16.98
CA LEU A 18 -7.28 -4.46 17.42
C LEU A 18 -7.86 -3.33 18.27
N GLU A 19 -7.41 -3.17 19.50
CA GLU A 19 -7.74 -2.00 20.32
C GLU A 19 -6.99 -0.75 19.84
N ARG A 20 -5.69 -0.88 19.53
CA ARG A 20 -4.86 0.18 18.96
C ARG A 20 -3.66 -0.39 18.22
N ILE A 21 -3.05 0.44 17.37
CA ILE A 21 -1.78 0.15 16.68
C ILE A 21 -0.81 1.30 16.98
N ASP A 22 0.29 1.00 17.64
CA ASP A 22 1.42 1.93 17.76
C ASP A 22 2.35 1.70 16.55
N LEU A 23 2.61 2.76 15.78
CA LEU A 23 3.39 2.67 14.54
C LEU A 23 4.63 3.55 14.65
N ARG A 24 5.82 2.96 14.80
CA ARG A 24 7.08 3.69 14.75
C ARG A 24 7.59 3.73 13.31
N VAL A 25 7.92 4.92 12.85
CA VAL A 25 8.36 5.19 11.46
C VAL A 25 9.49 6.22 11.45
N HIS A 26 10.24 6.26 10.35
CA HIS A 26 11.20 7.32 10.09
C HIS A 26 10.51 8.71 10.06
N PRO A 27 11.14 9.80 10.55
CA PRO A 27 10.52 11.13 10.63
C PRO A 27 9.91 11.65 9.33
N LEU A 28 10.54 11.38 8.18
CA LEU A 28 10.03 11.77 6.85
C LEU A 28 8.62 11.22 6.56
N VAL A 29 8.21 10.11 7.17
CA VAL A 29 6.85 9.58 6.99
C VAL A 29 5.82 10.56 7.54
N LEU A 30 6.05 11.10 8.73
CA LEU A 30 5.14 12.10 9.31
C LEU A 30 5.27 13.46 8.61
N GLU A 31 6.46 13.83 8.16
CA GLU A 31 6.67 15.08 7.41
C GLU A 31 5.90 15.08 6.08
N LEU A 32 5.97 13.99 5.33
CA LEU A 32 5.37 13.88 4.00
C LEU A 32 3.92 13.41 4.03
N THR A 33 3.56 12.56 4.99
CA THR A 33 2.27 11.85 5.03
C THR A 33 1.56 11.92 6.39
N GLY A 34 1.86 12.94 7.20
CA GLY A 34 1.27 13.11 8.54
C GLY A 34 -0.17 13.61 8.59
N ARG A 35 -0.90 13.70 7.47
CA ARG A 35 -2.28 14.21 7.46
C ARG A 35 -3.19 13.28 8.29
N THR A 36 -3.85 13.82 9.30
CA THR A 36 -4.74 13.07 10.19
C THR A 36 -6.18 13.01 9.70
N GLU A 37 -6.64 14.06 9.00
CA GLU A 37 -8.00 14.20 8.50
C GLU A 37 -8.03 14.38 6.98
N PRO A 38 -7.74 13.33 6.18
CA PRO A 38 -7.93 13.41 4.73
C PRO A 38 -9.42 13.59 4.40
N GLY A 39 -9.75 14.53 3.52
CA GLY A 39 -11.13 14.75 3.03
C GLY A 39 -11.38 14.25 1.61
N THR A 40 -10.33 13.87 0.89
CA THR A 40 -10.37 13.41 -0.51
C THR A 40 -9.47 12.20 -0.69
N GLY A 41 -9.67 11.42 -1.75
CA GLY A 41 -8.83 10.26 -2.06
C GLY A 41 -7.35 10.63 -2.20
N LEU A 42 -7.07 11.73 -2.93
CA LEU A 42 -5.71 12.29 -3.03
C LEU A 42 -5.15 12.70 -1.66
N GLY A 43 -5.97 13.31 -0.81
CA GLY A 43 -5.58 13.63 0.56
C GLY A 43 -5.20 12.39 1.38
N GLY A 44 -5.86 11.26 1.12
CA GLY A 44 -5.54 9.96 1.71
C GLY A 44 -4.12 9.48 1.39
N LYS A 45 -3.58 9.80 0.20
CA LYS A 45 -2.18 9.45 -0.18
C LYS A 45 -1.14 10.15 0.69
N PHE A 46 -1.51 11.26 1.32
CA PHE A 46 -0.68 12.02 2.25
C PHE A 46 -1.05 11.75 3.73
N SER A 47 -1.70 10.62 4.01
CA SER A 47 -2.09 10.19 5.35
C SER A 47 -1.60 8.77 5.61
N VAL A 48 -0.54 8.62 6.42
CA VAL A 48 -0.01 7.32 6.83
C VAL A 48 -1.04 6.50 7.61
N GLY A 49 -1.86 7.16 8.42
CA GLY A 49 -2.96 6.53 9.14
C GLY A 49 -3.99 5.92 8.20
N PHE A 50 -4.43 6.68 7.18
CA PHE A 50 -5.37 6.20 6.17
C PHE A 50 -4.78 5.04 5.36
N ALA A 51 -3.54 5.21 4.87
CA ALA A 51 -2.86 4.19 4.08
C ALA A 51 -2.67 2.87 4.86
N CYS A 52 -2.38 2.95 6.17
CA CYS A 52 -2.28 1.77 7.02
C CYS A 52 -3.66 1.15 7.33
N ALA A 53 -4.68 1.97 7.58
CA ALA A 53 -6.03 1.48 7.84
C ALA A 53 -6.60 0.73 6.62
N ILE A 54 -6.47 1.32 5.43
CA ILE A 54 -6.99 0.70 4.20
C ILE A 54 -6.21 -0.57 3.84
N ALA A 55 -4.88 -0.57 4.03
CA ALA A 55 -4.06 -1.76 3.82
C ALA A 55 -4.45 -2.93 4.74
N LEU A 56 -4.94 -2.63 5.95
CA LEU A 56 -5.40 -3.64 6.89
C LEU A 56 -6.81 -4.16 6.52
N ILE A 57 -7.74 -3.25 6.21
CA ILE A 57 -9.15 -3.59 5.95
C ILE A 57 -9.32 -4.29 4.60
N GLU A 58 -8.72 -3.75 3.54
CA GLU A 58 -8.88 -4.24 2.17
C GLU A 58 -7.76 -5.24 1.80
N GLY A 59 -6.79 -5.45 2.68
CA GLY A 59 -5.60 -6.27 2.41
C GLY A 59 -4.62 -5.67 1.39
N THR A 60 -4.92 -4.47 0.88
CA THR A 60 -4.13 -3.73 -0.10
C THR A 60 -4.35 -2.22 0.03
N ALA A 61 -3.41 -1.43 -0.49
CA ALA A 61 -3.50 0.03 -0.56
C ALA A 61 -2.96 0.49 -1.93
N GLY A 62 -3.61 0.03 -3.00
CA GLY A 62 -3.34 0.45 -4.38
C GLY A 62 -4.18 1.67 -4.79
N GLU A 63 -4.06 2.09 -6.05
CA GLU A 63 -4.74 3.28 -6.57
C GLU A 63 -6.25 3.29 -6.29
N HIS A 64 -6.91 2.15 -6.50
CA HIS A 64 -8.35 1.98 -6.31
C HIS A 64 -8.82 2.12 -4.86
N GLN A 65 -7.91 2.07 -3.89
CA GLN A 65 -8.23 2.25 -2.48
C GLN A 65 -8.22 3.72 -2.04
N PHE A 66 -7.60 4.62 -2.80
CA PHE A 66 -7.51 6.05 -2.46
C PHE A 66 -8.67 6.84 -3.08
N THR A 67 -9.90 6.55 -2.63
CA THR A 67 -11.13 7.18 -3.10
C THR A 67 -11.81 7.99 -1.99
N GLU A 68 -12.68 8.94 -2.37
CA GLU A 68 -13.52 9.68 -1.43
C GLU A 68 -14.41 8.75 -0.60
N ALA A 69 -14.90 7.65 -1.22
CA ALA A 69 -15.73 6.67 -0.55
C ALA A 69 -14.98 5.97 0.60
N ASN A 70 -13.75 5.50 0.35
CA ASN A 70 -12.94 4.86 1.38
C ASN A 70 -12.47 5.86 2.43
N VAL A 71 -12.15 7.08 2.03
CA VAL A 71 -11.84 8.17 2.96
C VAL A 71 -13.05 8.50 3.85
N ALA A 72 -14.28 8.36 3.37
CA ALA A 72 -15.48 8.57 4.17
C ALA A 72 -15.97 7.32 4.93
N ASP A 73 -15.42 6.13 4.68
CA ASP A 73 -15.88 4.87 5.30
C ASP A 73 -15.67 4.93 6.83
N PRO A 74 -16.75 4.78 7.64
CA PRO A 74 -16.67 4.78 9.10
C PRO A 74 -15.70 3.75 9.67
N ARG A 75 -15.56 2.57 9.05
CA ARG A 75 -14.63 1.51 9.48
C ARG A 75 -13.18 1.96 9.31
N VAL A 76 -12.88 2.61 8.19
CA VAL A 76 -11.55 3.17 7.91
C VAL A 76 -11.25 4.30 8.89
N ARG A 77 -12.21 5.21 9.12
CA ARG A 77 -12.06 6.32 10.08
C ARG A 77 -11.82 5.83 11.51
N ASP A 78 -12.59 4.84 11.95
CA ASP A 78 -12.44 4.24 13.27
C ASP A 78 -11.08 3.56 13.45
N LEU A 79 -10.60 2.81 12.45
CA LEU A 79 -9.27 2.21 12.51
C LEU A 79 -8.16 3.26 12.44
N MET A 80 -8.31 4.29 11.61
CA MET A 80 -7.36 5.43 11.56
C MET A 80 -7.19 6.08 12.93
N ALA A 81 -8.28 6.29 13.68
CA ALA A 81 -8.25 6.89 15.01
C ALA A 81 -7.53 6.00 16.05
N ARG A 82 -7.41 4.69 15.77
CA ARG A 82 -6.71 3.70 16.60
C ARG A 82 -5.24 3.51 16.20
N ILE A 83 -4.80 4.09 15.08
CA ILE A 83 -3.40 4.05 14.62
C ILE A 83 -2.69 5.30 15.11
N THR A 84 -1.60 5.12 15.86
CA THR A 84 -0.76 6.21 16.38
C THR A 84 0.63 6.14 15.75
N PRO A 85 0.92 6.90 14.67
CA PRO A 85 2.24 6.98 14.10
C PRO A 85 3.15 7.89 14.94
N VAL A 86 4.36 7.43 15.23
CA VAL A 86 5.37 8.15 16.00
C VAL A 86 6.68 8.16 15.22
N ALA A 87 7.21 9.36 14.97
CA ALA A 87 8.53 9.51 14.37
C ALA A 87 9.62 9.06 15.34
N SER A 88 10.58 8.29 14.84
CA SER A 88 11.76 7.87 15.58
C SER A 88 12.98 7.92 14.68
N SER A 89 14.04 8.61 15.12
CA SER A 89 15.32 8.65 14.42
C SER A 89 16.11 7.34 14.48
N GLU A 90 15.61 6.35 15.24
CA GLU A 90 16.18 5.00 15.30
C GLU A 90 15.64 4.10 14.17
N ILE A 91 14.56 4.51 13.50
CA ILE A 91 13.93 3.76 12.41
C ILE A 91 14.51 4.25 11.09
N ASP A 92 15.10 3.36 10.30
CA ASP A 92 15.59 3.71 8.96
C ASP A 92 14.42 4.08 8.01
N HIS A 93 14.71 4.84 6.95
CA HIS A 93 13.71 5.23 5.94
C HIS A 93 13.01 4.06 5.23
N THR A 94 13.60 2.86 5.25
CA THR A 94 13.01 1.62 4.72
C THR A 94 12.31 0.77 5.78
N GLU A 95 12.41 1.14 7.06
CA GLU A 95 11.96 0.36 8.20
C GLU A 95 10.63 0.87 8.77
N ALA A 96 9.85 -0.03 9.36
CA ALA A 96 8.74 0.32 10.24
C ALA A 96 8.51 -0.75 11.32
N VAL A 97 8.07 -0.31 12.50
CA VAL A 97 7.63 -1.20 13.58
C VAL A 97 6.17 -0.93 13.87
N ALA A 98 5.33 -1.96 13.76
CA ALA A 98 3.92 -1.89 14.12
C ALA A 98 3.65 -2.79 15.33
N VAL A 99 3.02 -2.22 16.36
CA VAL A 99 2.60 -2.95 17.57
C VAL A 99 1.09 -2.91 17.65
N GLY A 100 0.45 -4.05 17.35
CA GLY A 100 -0.98 -4.24 17.56
C GLY A 100 -1.26 -4.67 18.99
N HIS A 101 -2.12 -3.92 19.68
CA HIS A 101 -2.71 -4.33 20.96
C HIS A 101 -4.11 -4.84 20.66
N THR A 102 -4.38 -6.11 20.94
CA THR A 102 -5.68 -6.72 20.65
C THR A 102 -6.63 -6.56 21.83
N ARG A 103 -7.93 -6.60 21.57
CA ARG A 103 -8.99 -6.49 22.60
C ARG A 103 -9.00 -7.64 23.60
N ASP A 104 -8.40 -8.77 23.27
CA ASP A 104 -8.18 -9.90 24.19
C ASP A 104 -6.90 -9.76 25.03
N GLY A 105 -6.23 -8.60 24.97
CA GLY A 105 -5.08 -8.24 25.80
C GLY A 105 -3.72 -8.70 25.27
N ARG A 106 -3.65 -9.28 24.06
CA ARG A 106 -2.36 -9.64 23.44
C ARG A 106 -1.66 -8.41 22.86
N ARG A 107 -0.33 -8.48 22.85
CA ARG A 107 0.55 -7.54 22.16
C ARG A 107 1.29 -8.27 21.06
N ILE A 108 1.15 -7.79 19.83
CA ILE A 108 1.78 -8.38 18.64
C ILE A 108 2.65 -7.32 18.02
N GLU A 109 3.93 -7.63 17.87
CA GLU A 109 4.91 -6.74 17.27
C GLU A 109 5.34 -7.31 15.93
N VAL A 110 5.37 -6.43 14.94
CA VAL A 110 5.89 -6.71 13.60
C VAL A 110 6.94 -5.67 13.29
N VAL A 111 8.11 -6.15 12.89
CA VAL A 111 9.20 -5.33 12.39
C VAL A 111 9.38 -5.62 10.92
N VAL A 112 9.36 -4.57 10.10
CA VAL A 112 9.74 -4.63 8.69
C VAL A 112 11.00 -3.81 8.55
N GLU A 113 12.14 -4.47 8.34
CA GLU A 113 13.44 -3.80 8.14
C GLU A 113 13.53 -3.15 6.76
N HIS A 114 12.90 -3.78 5.76
CA HIS A 114 12.96 -3.36 4.38
C HIS A 114 11.57 -3.39 3.74
N ALA A 115 11.02 -2.20 3.47
CA ALA A 115 9.74 -2.04 2.79
C ALA A 115 9.73 -2.76 1.42
N THR A 116 8.56 -3.27 1.06
CA THR A 116 8.31 -3.93 -0.23
C THR A 116 8.65 -2.97 -1.38
N GLY A 117 9.46 -3.44 -2.33
CA GLY A 117 9.99 -2.67 -3.46
C GLY A 117 11.41 -2.13 -3.24
N THR A 118 11.99 -2.26 -2.05
CA THR A 118 13.42 -1.96 -1.82
C THR A 118 14.33 -3.02 -2.46
N PRO A 119 15.62 -2.74 -2.69
CA PRO A 119 16.55 -3.74 -3.24
C PRO A 119 16.66 -5.03 -2.42
N GLN A 120 16.42 -4.96 -1.11
CA GLN A 120 16.49 -6.07 -0.15
C GLN A 120 15.16 -6.82 0.00
N ASN A 121 14.03 -6.15 -0.27
CA ASN A 121 12.71 -6.76 -0.30
C ASN A 121 12.02 -6.44 -1.64
N ARG A 122 12.51 -7.09 -2.70
CA ARG A 122 12.05 -6.85 -4.07
C ARG A 122 10.68 -7.45 -4.29
N ILE A 123 9.83 -6.72 -5.02
CA ILE A 123 8.62 -7.29 -5.60
C ILE A 123 8.99 -8.36 -6.63
N THR A 124 8.22 -9.44 -6.66
CA THR A 124 8.34 -10.47 -7.69
C THR A 124 7.79 -9.98 -9.03
N ASP A 125 8.20 -10.60 -10.13
CA ASP A 125 7.69 -10.27 -11.46
C ASP A 125 6.16 -10.45 -11.54
N SER A 126 5.62 -11.46 -10.85
CA SER A 126 4.17 -11.68 -10.75
C SER A 126 3.45 -10.58 -9.98
N GLU A 127 4.04 -10.04 -8.91
CA GLU A 127 3.47 -8.92 -8.16
C GLU A 127 3.56 -7.61 -8.95
N LEU A 128 4.65 -7.41 -9.69
CA LEU A 128 4.80 -6.28 -10.60
C LEU A 128 3.76 -6.34 -11.73
N ALA A 129 3.58 -7.50 -12.36
CA ALA A 129 2.54 -7.72 -13.37
C ALA A 129 1.14 -7.50 -12.81
N ALA A 130 0.84 -8.04 -11.62
CA ALA A 130 -0.45 -7.82 -10.95
C ALA A 130 -0.71 -6.32 -10.68
N LYS A 131 0.32 -5.57 -10.26
CA LYS A 131 0.24 -4.11 -10.09
C LYS A 131 0.00 -3.40 -11.42
N PHE A 132 0.71 -3.80 -12.48
CA PHE A 132 0.55 -3.24 -13.81
C PHE A 132 -0.89 -3.45 -14.31
N HIS A 133 -1.40 -4.68 -14.28
CA HIS A 133 -2.76 -5.00 -14.70
C HIS A 133 -3.82 -4.28 -13.86
N GLY A 134 -3.60 -4.16 -12.55
CA GLY A 134 -4.47 -3.35 -11.68
C GLY A 134 -4.61 -1.90 -12.11
N LEU A 135 -3.62 -1.32 -12.80
CA LEU A 135 -3.64 0.06 -13.29
C LEU A 135 -4.02 0.16 -14.78
N ALA A 136 -3.55 -0.76 -15.60
CA ALA A 136 -3.67 -0.71 -17.06
C ALA A 136 -5.00 -1.30 -17.55
N ASP A 137 -5.50 -2.38 -16.95
CA ASP A 137 -6.72 -3.05 -17.43
C ASP A 137 -7.94 -2.13 -17.43
N PRO A 138 -8.18 -1.28 -16.41
CA PRO A 138 -9.33 -0.35 -16.41
C PRO A 138 -9.26 0.72 -17.50
N VAL A 139 -8.07 0.96 -18.07
CA VAL A 139 -7.79 2.06 -19.01
C VAL A 139 -7.67 1.55 -20.45
N LEU A 140 -6.88 0.50 -20.67
CA LEU A 140 -6.60 -0.10 -21.98
C LEU A 140 -7.51 -1.30 -22.30
N GLY A 141 -8.12 -1.89 -21.27
CA GLY A 141 -8.75 -3.21 -21.37
C GLY A 141 -7.74 -4.33 -21.20
N ALA A 142 -8.17 -5.42 -20.55
CA ALA A 142 -7.30 -6.53 -20.13
C ALA A 142 -6.50 -7.18 -21.28
N ALA A 143 -7.09 -7.28 -22.47
CA ALA A 143 -6.40 -7.87 -23.63
C ALA A 143 -5.22 -7.00 -24.10
N GLN A 144 -5.45 -5.70 -24.30
CA GLN A 144 -4.42 -4.77 -24.73
C GLN A 144 -3.34 -4.59 -23.66
N ALA A 145 -3.73 -4.54 -22.38
CA ALA A 145 -2.79 -4.49 -21.27
C ALA A 145 -1.90 -5.75 -21.22
N ALA A 146 -2.44 -6.94 -21.41
CA ALA A 146 -1.65 -8.18 -21.44
C ALA A 146 -0.64 -8.21 -22.60
N GLU A 147 -1.03 -7.72 -23.78
CA GLU A 147 -0.11 -7.57 -24.91
C GLU A 147 1.01 -6.56 -24.60
N LEU A 148 0.68 -5.45 -23.94
CA LEU A 148 1.65 -4.44 -23.53
C LEU A 148 2.64 -4.97 -22.48
N ASP A 149 2.17 -5.66 -21.44
CA ASP A 149 3.03 -6.27 -20.41
C ASP A 149 4.04 -7.23 -21.04
N ALA A 150 3.55 -8.15 -21.89
CA ALA A 150 4.40 -9.10 -22.59
C ALA A 150 5.45 -8.43 -23.50
N ALA A 151 5.08 -7.34 -24.18
CA ALA A 151 5.99 -6.60 -25.04
C ALA A 151 7.06 -5.84 -24.26
N VAL A 152 6.71 -5.23 -23.11
CA VAL A 152 7.67 -4.50 -22.26
C VAL A 152 8.74 -5.42 -21.68
N TRP A 153 8.38 -6.64 -21.25
CA TRP A 153 9.35 -7.63 -20.76
C TRP A 153 10.36 -8.06 -21.83
N LYS A 154 10.02 -7.93 -23.12
CA LYS A 154 10.87 -8.27 -24.26
C LYS A 154 11.33 -7.05 -25.05
N VAL A 155 11.32 -5.86 -24.43
CA VAL A 155 11.61 -4.60 -25.13
C VAL A 155 12.96 -4.59 -25.86
N ALA A 156 13.96 -5.30 -25.34
CA ALA A 156 15.28 -5.42 -25.97
C ALA A 156 15.29 -6.27 -27.25
N GLU A 157 14.25 -7.07 -27.48
CA GLU A 157 14.07 -7.93 -28.66
C GLU A 157 13.23 -7.24 -29.75
N LEU A 158 12.68 -6.05 -29.47
CA LEU A 158 11.86 -5.32 -30.43
C LEU A 158 12.74 -4.57 -31.45
N ASP A 159 12.43 -4.78 -32.73
CA ASP A 159 13.05 -4.02 -33.83
C ASP A 159 12.54 -2.57 -33.91
N ASP A 160 11.32 -2.31 -33.42
CA ASP A 160 10.65 -1.01 -33.47
C ASP A 160 9.78 -0.78 -32.21
N LEU A 161 9.92 0.40 -31.60
CA LEU A 161 9.16 0.82 -30.43
C LEU A 161 7.76 1.35 -30.77
N THR A 162 7.44 1.55 -32.06
CA THR A 162 6.09 1.95 -32.51
C THR A 162 5.03 0.98 -31.99
N GLN A 163 5.32 -0.31 -31.96
CA GLN A 163 4.42 -1.32 -31.39
C GLN A 163 4.06 -1.03 -29.93
N LEU A 164 5.03 -0.62 -29.09
CA LEU A 164 4.76 -0.27 -27.70
C LEU A 164 3.91 1.00 -27.58
N VAL A 165 4.16 1.98 -28.44
CA VAL A 165 3.37 3.24 -28.46
C VAL A 165 1.93 2.94 -28.84
N GLU A 166 1.69 2.09 -29.83
CA GLU A 166 0.34 1.68 -30.24
C GLU A 166 -0.38 0.92 -29.12
N LEU A 167 0.31 -0.01 -28.45
CA LEU A 167 -0.23 -0.77 -27.32
C LEU A 167 -0.50 0.11 -26.09
N ALA A 168 0.25 1.17 -25.87
CA ALA A 168 0.05 2.12 -24.77
C ALA A 168 -0.98 3.22 -25.09
N SER A 169 -1.46 3.31 -26.34
CA SER A 169 -2.40 4.34 -26.77
C SER A 169 -3.85 3.92 -26.53
N LEU A 170 -4.67 4.87 -26.06
CA LEU A 170 -6.12 4.72 -26.02
C LEU A 170 -6.67 4.67 -27.45
N ARG A 171 -7.49 3.67 -27.74
CA ARG A 171 -8.22 3.57 -29.00
C ARG A 171 -9.49 4.42 -28.98
#